data_AF-A0AAE4FRE3-F1
#
_entry.id   AF-A0AAE4FRE3-F1
#
_cell.length_a   1.000
_cell.length_b   1.000
_cell.length_c   1.000
_cell.angle_alpha   90.00
_cell.angle_beta   90.00
_cell.angle_gamma   90.00
#
_symmetry.space_group_name_H-M   'P 1'
#
loop_
_entity.id
_entity.type
_entity.pdbx_description
1 polymer ?
#
loop_
_entity_poly.entity_id
_entity_poly.type
_entity_poly.pdbx_seq_one_letter_code
_entity_poly.pdbx_strand_id
1 'polypeptide(L)'
;MATTSQEVWHLLGELLEAQKESDRKFRELTQESDRKFREQNQETGQQFQELKEFLRQQSEETDRRFWETDQIIGNLGNRLGEFVEWQVRPAAVRLFKERGIEVHELSRDISVQGTSGDLEIDLMVVNDNEAVLIEVKSKLTQEDVDNHLKVL
;
A
#
# COMPACT_ATOMS: atom_id res chain seq x y z
N MET A 1 5.85 53.19 70.97
CA MET A 1 7.30 53.38 70.79
C MET A 1 7.48 54.03 69.44
N ALA A 2 8.05 55.23 69.39
CA ALA A 2 8.20 55.97 68.13
C ALA A 2 9.44 55.43 67.42
N THR A 3 9.25 54.83 66.25
CA THR A 3 10.35 54.45 65.36
C THR A 3 11.17 55.70 65.07
N THR A 4 12.45 55.68 65.38
CA THR A 4 13.34 56.81 65.11
C THR A 4 13.58 56.91 63.62
N SER A 5 13.76 58.12 63.08
CA SER A 5 14.02 58.32 61.64
C SER A 5 15.20 57.48 61.12
N GLN A 6 16.14 57.15 62.01
CA GLN A 6 17.31 56.33 61.73
C GLN A 6 16.96 54.84 61.46
N GLU A 7 16.00 54.28 62.19
CA GLU A 7 15.48 52.92 61.95
C GLU A 7 14.71 52.83 60.63
N VAL A 8 13.96 53.88 60.27
CA VAL A 8 13.24 53.96 58.99
C VAL A 8 14.22 53.96 57.80
N TRP A 9 15.30 54.73 57.89
CA TRP A 9 16.35 54.74 56.85
C TRP A 9 17.08 53.41 56.72
N HIS A 10 17.30 52.71 57.84
CA HIS A 10 17.93 51.40 57.82
C HIS A 10 17.05 50.36 57.09
N LEU A 11 15.76 50.29 57.44
CA LEU A 11 14.79 49.41 56.79
C LEU A 11 14.61 49.71 55.29
N LEU A 12 14.65 50.99 54.89
CA LEU A 12 14.62 51.40 53.48
C LEU A 12 15.86 50.94 52.72
N GLY A 13 17.04 50.99 53.36
CA GLY A 13 18.28 50.46 52.81
C GLY A 13 18.22 48.94 52.59
N GLU A 14 17.74 48.20 53.58
CA GLU A 14 17.54 46.75 53.48
C GLU A 14 16.51 46.38 52.40
N LEU A 15 15.42 47.14 52.29
CA LEU A 15 14.39 46.93 51.26
C LEU A 15 14.95 47.15 49.84
N LEU A 16 15.77 48.18 49.65
CA LEU A 16 16.42 48.45 48.36
C LEU A 16 17.41 47.36 47.97
N GLU A 17 18.18 46.83 48.91
CA GLU A 17 19.09 45.72 48.64
C GLU A 17 18.32 44.42 48.35
N ALA A 18 17.26 44.13 49.11
CA ALA A 18 16.38 42.99 48.83
C ALA A 18 15.72 43.09 47.46
N GLN A 19 15.30 44.29 47.03
CA GLN A 19 14.75 44.52 45.70
C GLN A 19 15.79 44.27 44.60
N LYS A 20 17.02 44.78 44.73
CA LYS A 20 18.11 44.53 43.76
C LYS A 20 18.44 43.05 43.66
N GLU A 21 18.47 42.33 44.78
CA GLU A 21 18.74 40.90 44.80
C GLU A 21 17.59 40.13 44.11
N SER A 22 16.35 40.52 44.35
CA SER A 22 15.17 39.94 43.70
C SER A 22 15.19 40.17 42.18
N ASP A 23 15.52 41.38 41.73
CA ASP A 23 15.66 41.71 40.30
C ASP A 23 16.79 40.93 39.62
N ARG A 24 17.87 40.64 40.35
CA ARG A 24 18.98 39.84 39.85
C ARG A 24 18.56 38.37 39.69
N LYS A 25 17.97 37.78 40.75
CA LYS A 25 17.45 36.40 40.73
C LYS A 25 16.40 36.21 39.62
N PHE A 26 15.51 37.19 39.44
CA PHE A 26 14.49 37.16 38.39
C PHE A 26 15.12 37.16 36.99
N ARG A 27 16.15 37.97 36.75
CA ARG A 27 16.88 37.98 35.48
C ARG A 27 17.61 36.67 35.21
N GLU A 28 18.27 36.11 36.22
CA GLU A 28 18.97 34.82 36.11
C GLU A 28 17.98 33.69 35.79
N LEU A 29 16.83 33.62 36.48
CA LEU A 29 15.78 32.65 36.22
C LEU A 29 15.19 32.78 34.81
N THR A 30 14.96 34.00 34.34
CA THR A 30 14.42 34.24 33.00
C THR A 30 15.41 33.76 31.93
N GLN A 31 16.70 34.06 32.09
CA GLN A 31 17.74 33.61 31.17
C GLN A 31 17.90 32.09 31.16
N GLU A 32 17.83 31.45 32.33
CA GLU A 32 17.89 29.99 32.43
C GLU A 32 16.66 29.33 31.79
N SER A 33 15.47 29.89 32.02
CA SER A 33 14.23 29.43 31.40
C SER A 33 14.27 29.55 29.88
N ASP A 34 14.72 30.70 29.36
CA ASP A 34 14.88 30.91 27.93
C ASP A 34 15.87 29.94 27.31
N ARG A 35 16.98 29.65 28.01
CA ARG A 35 17.98 28.68 27.56
C ARG A 35 17.39 27.27 27.51
N LYS A 36 16.75 26.80 28.59
CA LYS A 36 16.10 25.48 28.64
C LYS A 36 15.03 25.35 27.56
N PHE A 37 14.24 26.39 27.34
CA PHE A 37 13.21 26.40 26.31
C PHE A 37 13.80 26.28 24.90
N ARG A 38 14.92 26.96 24.62
CA ARG A 38 15.62 26.83 23.33
C ARG A 38 16.21 25.44 23.12
N GLU A 39 16.88 24.89 24.14
CA GLU A 39 17.45 23.54 24.11
C GLU A 39 16.36 22.50 23.86
N GLN A 40 15.24 22.57 24.60
CA GLN A 40 14.12 21.66 24.45
C GLN A 40 13.44 21.75 23.08
N ASN A 41 13.29 22.97 22.53
CA ASN A 41 12.75 23.14 21.18
C ASN A 41 13.69 22.59 20.10
N GLN A 42 15.01 22.73 20.26
CA GLN A 42 15.99 22.16 19.33
C GLN A 42 15.93 20.63 19.36
N GLU A 43 15.92 20.03 20.55
CA GLU A 43 15.82 18.58 20.73
C GLU A 43 14.50 18.04 20.13
N THR A 44 13.38 18.70 20.43
CA THR A 44 12.08 18.33 19.87
C THR A 44 12.08 18.44 18.34
N GLY A 45 12.72 19.48 17.79
CA GLY A 45 12.87 19.67 16.35
C GLY A 45 13.67 18.55 15.69
N GLN A 46 14.77 18.12 16.32
CA GLN A 46 15.60 17.00 15.85
C GLN A 46 14.83 15.67 15.89
N GLN A 47 14.20 15.35 17.02
CA GLN A 47 13.37 14.15 17.16
C GLN A 47 12.24 14.09 16.13
N PHE A 48 11.63 15.24 15.82
CA PHE A 48 10.58 15.31 14.81
C PHE A 48 11.10 15.10 13.39
N GLN A 49 12.32 15.56 13.07
CA GLN A 49 12.97 15.29 11.79
C GLN A 49 13.31 13.81 11.65
N GLU A 50 13.91 13.20 12.67
CA GLU A 50 14.22 11.77 12.69
C GLU A 50 12.95 10.92 12.54
N LEU A 51 11.88 11.27 13.26
CA LEU A 51 10.60 10.58 13.15
C LEU A 51 10.01 10.69 11.73
N LYS A 52 10.10 11.86 11.10
CA LYS A 52 9.65 12.04 9.71
C LYS A 52 10.44 11.18 8.73
N GLU A 53 11.76 11.13 8.88
CA GLU A 53 12.63 10.32 8.02
C GLU A 53 12.35 8.82 8.21
N PHE A 54 12.22 8.37 9.46
CA PHE A 54 11.85 7.00 9.79
C PHE A 54 10.50 6.61 9.19
N LEU A 55 9.48 7.45 9.36
CA LEU A 55 8.15 7.21 8.79
C LEU A 55 8.17 7.18 7.26
N ARG A 56 8.96 8.04 6.63
CA ARG A 56 9.12 8.04 5.17
C ARG A 56 9.75 6.73 4.69
N GLN A 57 10.83 6.28 5.33
CA GLN A 57 11.48 5.00 5.00
C GLN A 57 10.54 3.81 5.19
N GLN A 58 9.79 3.79 6.30
CA GLN A 58 8.80 2.74 6.56
C GLN A 58 7.68 2.74 5.51
N SER A 59 7.22 3.91 5.07
CA SER A 59 6.21 4.03 4.00
C SER A 59 6.75 3.49 2.68
N GLU A 60 7.95 3.93 2.26
CA GLU A 60 8.57 3.51 1.00
C GLU A 60 8.80 1.98 0.96
N GLU A 61 9.26 1.38 2.07
CA GLU A 61 9.43 -0.07 2.20
C GLU A 61 8.09 -0.80 2.19
N THR A 62 7.07 -0.25 2.84
CA THR A 62 5.72 -0.81 2.87
C THR A 62 5.11 -0.83 1.47
N ASP A 63 5.20 0.30 0.74
CA ASP A 63 4.73 0.41 -0.63
C ASP A 63 5.41 -0.61 -1.54
N ARG A 64 6.74 -0.76 -1.40
CA ARG A 64 7.50 -1.77 -2.15
C ARG A 64 6.99 -3.19 -1.88
N ARG A 65 6.78 -3.55 -0.60
CA ARG A 65 6.27 -4.89 -0.24
C ARG A 65 4.86 -5.13 -0.75
N PHE A 66 4.01 -4.11 -0.76
CA PHE A 66 2.68 -4.19 -1.38
C PHE A 66 2.79 -4.49 -2.87
N TRP A 67 3.61 -3.74 -3.62
CA TRP A 67 3.83 -4.00 -5.05
C TRP A 67 4.38 -5.40 -5.33
N GLU A 68 5.35 -5.87 -4.55
CA GLU A 68 5.89 -7.23 -4.68
C GLU A 68 4.80 -8.29 -4.40
N THR A 69 3.94 -8.06 -3.40
CA THR A 69 2.82 -8.95 -3.06
C THR A 69 1.78 -8.99 -4.17
N ASP A 70 1.38 -7.85 -4.72
CA ASP A 70 0.40 -7.76 -5.81
C ASP A 70 0.90 -8.49 -7.06
N GLN A 71 2.19 -8.36 -7.38
CA GLN A 71 2.81 -9.11 -8.48
C GLN A 71 2.80 -10.62 -8.26
N ILE A 72 3.09 -11.08 -7.04
CA ILE A 72 3.04 -12.51 -6.70
C ILE A 72 1.60 -13.04 -6.81
N ILE A 73 0.62 -12.30 -6.30
CA ILE A 73 -0.79 -12.67 -6.37
C ILE A 73 -1.26 -12.74 -7.83
N GLY A 74 -0.93 -11.73 -8.65
CA GLY A 74 -1.26 -11.73 -10.07
C GLY A 74 -0.65 -12.92 -10.82
N ASN A 75 0.64 -13.19 -10.60
CA ASN A 75 1.33 -14.34 -11.19
C ASN A 75 0.73 -15.68 -10.74
N LEU A 76 0.30 -15.79 -9.48
CA LEU A 76 -0.39 -16.97 -8.98
C LEU A 76 -1.75 -17.14 -9.64
N GLY A 77 -2.51 -16.05 -9.81
CA GLY A 77 -3.79 -16.05 -10.52
C GLY A 77 -3.65 -16.56 -11.96
N ASN A 78 -2.66 -16.08 -12.70
CA ASN A 78 -2.38 -16.52 -14.07
C ASN A 78 -2.03 -18.02 -14.11
N ARG A 79 -1.15 -18.48 -13.23
CA ARG A 79 -0.78 -19.91 -13.12
C ARG A 79 -1.96 -20.81 -12.75
N LEU A 80 -2.89 -20.32 -11.94
CA LEU A 80 -4.12 -21.03 -11.63
C LEU A 80 -5.04 -21.13 -12.85
N GLY A 81 -5.15 -20.06 -13.66
CA GLY A 81 -5.84 -20.08 -14.95
C GLY A 81 -5.29 -21.17 -15.88
N GLU A 82 -3.98 -21.09 -16.15
CA GLU A 82 -3.27 -22.09 -16.97
C GLU A 82 -3.53 -23.51 -16.44
N PHE A 83 -3.39 -23.71 -15.12
CA PHE A 83 -3.59 -25.03 -14.51
C PHE A 83 -5.02 -25.58 -14.72
N VAL A 84 -6.05 -24.74 -14.65
CA VAL A 84 -7.43 -25.15 -14.93
C VAL A 84 -7.56 -25.56 -16.40
N GLU A 85 -7.03 -24.78 -17.34
CA GLU A 85 -7.01 -25.14 -18.76
C GLU A 85 -6.33 -26.50 -19.01
N TRP A 86 -5.16 -26.73 -18.40
CA TRP A 86 -4.44 -28.01 -18.50
C TRP A 86 -5.30 -29.20 -18.04
N GLN A 87 -6.10 -29.04 -16.98
CA GLN A 87 -6.99 -30.09 -16.49
C GLN A 87 -8.21 -30.34 -17.39
N VAL A 88 -8.70 -29.29 -18.07
CA VAL A 88 -9.86 -29.41 -18.96
C VAL A 88 -9.52 -30.21 -20.22
N ARG A 89 -8.30 -30.07 -20.76
CA ARG A 89 -7.86 -30.75 -21.99
C ARG A 89 -8.18 -32.24 -22.07
N PRO A 90 -7.73 -33.10 -21.12
CA PRO A 90 -8.01 -34.53 -21.21
C PRO A 90 -9.50 -34.84 -21.06
N ALA A 91 -10.26 -34.03 -20.31
CA ALA A 91 -11.70 -34.21 -20.16
C ALA A 91 -12.47 -33.83 -21.43
N ALA A 92 -12.10 -32.72 -22.08
CA ALA A 92 -12.66 -32.29 -23.36
C ALA A 92 -12.47 -33.37 -24.43
N VAL A 93 -11.25 -33.88 -24.61
CA VAL A 93 -10.96 -34.93 -25.60
C VAL A 93 -11.81 -36.19 -25.35
N ARG A 94 -11.97 -36.63 -24.09
CA ARG A 94 -12.82 -37.77 -23.76
C ARG A 94 -14.30 -37.49 -24.10
N LEU A 95 -14.81 -36.34 -23.66
CA LEU A 95 -16.21 -35.96 -23.86
C LEU A 95 -16.60 -35.93 -25.34
N PHE A 96 -15.75 -35.36 -26.20
CA PHE A 96 -16.05 -35.26 -27.63
C PHE A 96 -15.99 -36.62 -28.32
N LYS A 97 -14.99 -37.45 -27.99
CA LYS A 97 -14.93 -38.84 -28.47
C LYS A 97 -16.16 -39.66 -28.07
N GLU A 98 -16.63 -39.53 -26.82
CA GLU A 98 -17.85 -40.20 -26.34
C GLU A 98 -19.12 -39.74 -27.06
N ARG A 99 -19.12 -38.50 -27.60
CA ARG A 99 -20.22 -37.94 -28.38
C ARG A 99 -20.13 -38.24 -29.88
N GLY A 100 -19.15 -39.03 -30.31
CA GLY A 100 -18.94 -39.36 -31.72
C GLY A 100 -18.23 -38.28 -32.53
N ILE A 101 -17.69 -37.26 -31.87
CA ILE A 101 -16.88 -36.22 -32.49
C ILE A 101 -15.43 -36.72 -32.48
N GLU A 102 -14.94 -37.15 -33.63
CA GLU A 102 -13.55 -37.55 -33.77
C GLU A 102 -12.67 -36.32 -33.51
N VAL A 103 -11.56 -36.49 -32.78
CA VAL A 103 -10.65 -35.41 -32.41
C VAL A 103 -9.32 -35.67 -33.10
N HIS A 104 -8.99 -34.90 -34.13
CA HIS A 104 -7.74 -35.03 -34.87
C HIS A 104 -6.67 -34.06 -34.37
N GLU A 105 -7.08 -32.84 -34.00
CA GLU A 105 -6.19 -31.79 -33.55
C GLU A 105 -6.78 -31.05 -32.35
N LEU A 106 -5.92 -30.77 -31.35
CA LEU A 106 -6.23 -29.93 -30.20
C LEU A 106 -5.23 -28.78 -30.20
N SER A 107 -5.71 -27.60 -30.60
CA SER A 107 -4.89 -26.39 -30.69
C SER A 107 -5.24 -25.45 -29.53
N ARG A 108 -4.20 -24.78 -29.01
CA ARG A 108 -4.21 -23.93 -27.81
C ARG A 108 -3.96 -22.49 -28.22
N ASP A 109 -4.43 -21.57 -27.38
CA ASP A 109 -4.06 -20.15 -27.43
C ASP A 109 -4.24 -19.59 -28.85
N ILE A 110 -5.37 -19.94 -29.49
CA ILE A 110 -5.61 -19.57 -30.87
C ILE A 110 -6.09 -18.13 -30.90
N SER A 111 -5.24 -17.26 -31.43
CA SER A 111 -5.62 -15.90 -31.75
C SER A 111 -6.08 -15.83 -33.21
N VAL A 112 -7.35 -15.48 -33.42
CA VAL A 112 -7.89 -15.19 -34.75
C VAL A 112 -7.98 -13.68 -34.90
N GLN A 113 -7.15 -13.13 -35.79
CA GLN A 113 -7.25 -11.73 -36.19
C GLN A 113 -8.38 -11.56 -37.21
N GLY A 114 -9.51 -11.04 -36.75
CA GLY A 114 -10.68 -10.73 -37.57
C GLY A 114 -10.95 -9.23 -37.67
N THR A 115 -11.80 -8.83 -38.62
CA THR A 115 -12.27 -7.45 -38.80
C THR A 115 -13.06 -6.90 -37.60
N SER A 116 -13.46 -7.77 -36.66
CA SER A 116 -14.33 -7.50 -35.52
C SER A 116 -13.60 -7.46 -34.17
N GLY A 117 -12.29 -7.73 -34.15
CA GLY A 117 -11.47 -7.87 -32.94
C GLY A 117 -10.63 -9.15 -32.94
N ASP A 118 -9.64 -9.20 -32.03
CA ASP A 118 -8.83 -10.38 -31.78
C ASP A 118 -9.64 -11.35 -30.91
N LEU A 119 -9.95 -12.54 -31.44
CA LEU A 119 -10.62 -13.61 -30.70
C LEU A 119 -9.56 -14.58 -30.19
N GLU A 120 -9.48 -14.75 -28.88
CA GLU A 120 -8.62 -15.73 -28.22
C GLU A 120 -9.46 -16.94 -27.80
N ILE A 121 -9.03 -18.13 -28.20
CA ILE A 121 -9.70 -19.40 -27.91
C ILE A 121 -8.74 -20.28 -27.12
N ASP A 122 -9.10 -20.62 -25.89
CA ASP A 122 -8.26 -21.42 -24.98
C ASP A 122 -7.98 -22.82 -25.56
N LEU A 123 -9.03 -23.48 -26.08
CA LEU A 123 -8.92 -24.78 -26.76
C LEU A 123 -9.84 -24.86 -27.97
N MET A 124 -9.30 -25.31 -29.08
CA MET A 124 -10.06 -25.65 -30.28
C MET A 124 -9.85 -27.11 -30.64
N VAL A 125 -10.97 -27.79 -30.84
CA VAL A 125 -11.03 -29.19 -31.27
C VAL A 125 -11.59 -29.21 -32.68
N VAL A 126 -10.88 -29.83 -33.62
CA VAL A 126 -11.34 -29.93 -35.01
C VAL A 126 -11.28 -31.35 -35.54
N ASN A 127 -12.22 -31.64 -36.45
CA ASN A 127 -12.14 -32.74 -37.40
C ASN A 127 -12.55 -32.28 -38.81
N ASP A 128 -12.73 -33.25 -39.72
CA ASP A 128 -13.05 -32.99 -41.12
C ASP A 128 -14.39 -32.26 -41.33
N ASN A 129 -15.29 -32.30 -40.35
CA ASN A 129 -16.68 -31.83 -40.46
C ASN A 129 -17.07 -30.77 -39.42
N GLU A 130 -16.40 -30.74 -38.27
CA GLU A 130 -16.81 -30.00 -37.08
C GLU A 130 -15.62 -29.28 -36.43
N ALA A 131 -15.89 -28.08 -35.91
CA ALA A 131 -14.99 -27.33 -35.06
C ALA A 131 -15.71 -26.99 -33.75
N VAL A 132 -15.06 -27.26 -32.62
CA VAL A 132 -15.56 -26.95 -31.28
C VAL A 132 -14.57 -26.01 -30.62
N LEU A 133 -15.06 -24.82 -30.27
CA LEU A 133 -14.31 -23.82 -29.50
C LEU A 133 -14.67 -23.96 -28.03
N ILE A 134 -13.67 -23.93 -27.15
CA ILE A 134 -13.84 -24.15 -25.72
C ILE A 134 -13.13 -23.02 -24.99
N GLU A 135 -13.91 -22.28 -24.22
CA GLU A 135 -13.43 -21.31 -23.24
C GLU A 135 -13.37 -21.97 -21.85
N VAL A 136 -12.29 -21.74 -21.12
CA VAL A 136 -12.05 -22.28 -19.80
C VAL A 136 -11.99 -21.16 -18.77
N LYS A 137 -12.93 -21.19 -17.82
CA LYS A 137 -12.92 -20.28 -16.67
C LYS A 137 -12.64 -21.05 -15.38
N SER A 138 -11.73 -20.53 -14.55
CA SER A 138 -11.52 -21.03 -13.18
C SER A 138 -12.76 -20.85 -12.31
N LYS A 139 -13.55 -19.81 -12.58
CA LYS A 139 -14.88 -19.57 -12.01
C LYS A 139 -15.79 -18.99 -13.08
N LEU A 140 -16.79 -19.75 -13.51
CA LEU A 140 -17.76 -19.33 -14.51
C LEU A 140 -18.78 -18.34 -13.93
N THR A 141 -19.03 -17.25 -14.63
CA THR A 141 -20.09 -16.27 -14.34
C THR A 141 -21.08 -16.14 -15.50
N GLN A 142 -22.25 -15.53 -15.26
CA GLN A 142 -23.22 -15.26 -16.32
C GLN A 142 -22.65 -14.29 -17.37
N GLU A 143 -21.88 -13.31 -16.93
CA GLU A 143 -21.23 -12.34 -17.82
C GLU A 143 -20.24 -13.03 -18.77
N ASP A 144 -19.48 -14.03 -18.28
CA ASP A 144 -18.59 -14.83 -19.13
C ASP A 144 -19.36 -15.51 -20.26
N VAL A 145 -20.53 -16.09 -19.95
CA VAL A 145 -21.39 -16.75 -20.94
C VAL A 145 -21.94 -15.75 -21.94
N ASP A 146 -22.48 -14.63 -21.46
CA ASP A 146 -23.07 -13.60 -22.31
C ASP A 146 -22.04 -12.96 -23.24
N ASN A 147 -20.79 -12.81 -22.80
CA ASN A 147 -19.70 -12.29 -23.61
C ASN A 147 -19.22 -13.33 -24.62
N HIS A 148 -19.07 -14.60 -24.22
CA HIS A 148 -18.66 -15.66 -25.14
C HIS A 148 -19.66 -15.82 -26.31
N LEU A 149 -20.97 -15.68 -26.04
CA LEU A 149 -22.02 -15.74 -27.06
C LEU A 149 -22.05 -14.53 -28.02
N LYS A 150 -21.43 -13.40 -27.68
CA LYS A 150 -21.36 -12.21 -28.56
C LYS A 150 -20.18 -12.26 -29.53
N VAL A 151 -19.17 -13.07 -29.21
CA VAL A 151 -17.89 -13.14 -29.94
C VAL A 151 -17.90 -14.25 -31.01
N LEU A 152 -18.87 -15.18 -30.93
CA LEU A 152 -19.23 -16.16 -31.95
C LEU A 152 -20.24 -15.57 -32.96
#